data_AF-A0A939Q6M8-F1
#
_entry.id   AF-A0A939Q6M8-F1
#
_cell.length_a   1.000
_cell.length_b   1.000
_cell.length_c   1.000
_cell.angle_alpha   90.00
_cell.angle_beta   90.00
_cell.angle_gamma   90.00
#
_symmetry.space_group_name_H-M   'P 1'
#
loop_
_entity.id
_entity.type
_entity.pdbx_description
1 polymer ?
#
loop_
_entity_poly.entity_id
_entity_poly.type
_entity_poly.pdbx_seq_one_letter_code
_entity_poly.pdbx_strand_id
1 'polypeptide(L)'
;MRLVVDGAERKVAIVGGGPSRRKAPFDDPSWEIWAFSSRKWRYPRVDRWFELHHMTDLRQQLATYRPGRRSWRGYMRMLRRMECPVYLQELHPDIPNGVRYPIEEALERFGRCFTSTASYLVALAILEGYDCIGLWGIDVRRKEYLKQRPALKYLLSIAKNQGIRVVLPRQSPLYIPKTPRLVRTRALYAYDWRSKHAWWRERVRRRLRRLRRLKRLRRRRARR
;
A
#
# COMPACT_ATOMS: atom_id res chain seq x y z
N MET A 1 28.99 -6.42 -9.07
CA MET A 1 29.44 -7.71 -8.50
C MET A 1 28.47 -8.08 -7.39
N ARG A 2 27.66 -9.14 -7.55
CA ARG A 2 26.71 -9.57 -6.49
C ARG A 2 27.53 -10.29 -5.42
N LEU A 3 27.63 -9.70 -4.23
CA LEU A 3 28.06 -10.43 -3.04
C LEU A 3 26.90 -11.35 -2.68
N VAL A 4 27.04 -12.64 -3.05
CA VAL A 4 26.14 -13.70 -2.64
C VAL A 4 26.48 -13.99 -1.17
N VAL A 5 25.67 -13.46 -0.27
CA VAL A 5 25.74 -13.78 1.15
C VAL A 5 24.74 -14.90 1.37
N ASP A 6 25.26 -16.13 1.52
CA ASP A 6 24.58 -17.42 1.73
C ASP A 6 23.45 -17.81 0.76
N GLY A 7 23.60 -18.98 0.13
CA GLY A 7 22.79 -19.50 -0.98
C GLY A 7 21.31 -19.84 -0.70
N ALA A 8 20.63 -19.13 0.20
CA ALA A 8 19.19 -19.26 0.43
C ALA A 8 18.39 -18.18 -0.32
N GLU A 9 17.40 -18.61 -1.10
CA GLU A 9 16.50 -17.74 -1.86
C GLU A 9 15.75 -16.75 -0.95
N ARG A 10 15.85 -15.44 -1.23
CA ARG A 10 15.13 -14.40 -0.49
C ARG A 10 13.71 -14.25 -1.03
N LYS A 11 12.71 -14.56 -0.20
CA LYS A 11 11.29 -14.56 -0.59
C LYS A 11 10.48 -13.57 0.24
N VAL A 12 9.58 -12.83 -0.41
CA VAL A 12 8.68 -11.88 0.26
C VAL A 12 7.22 -12.09 -0.11
N ALA A 13 6.38 -12.13 0.91
CA ALA A 13 4.93 -12.16 0.80
C ALA A 13 4.35 -10.77 1.10
N ILE A 14 3.84 -10.12 0.06
CA ILE A 14 3.10 -8.86 0.16
C ILE A 14 1.64 -9.18 0.49
N VAL A 15 1.18 -8.77 1.67
CA VAL A 15 -0.13 -9.14 2.23
C VAL A 15 -1.03 -7.92 2.46
N GLY A 16 -1.98 -7.73 1.54
CA GLY A 16 -3.01 -6.70 1.63
C GLY A 16 -4.27 -7.09 2.41
N GLY A 17 -5.30 -6.27 2.27
CA GLY A 17 -6.57 -6.43 3.00
C GLY A 17 -7.60 -7.35 2.35
N GLY A 18 -7.35 -7.95 1.18
CA GLY A 18 -8.30 -8.82 0.47
C GLY A 18 -8.48 -10.21 1.12
N PRO A 19 -9.44 -11.04 0.66
CA PRO A 19 -9.73 -12.34 1.26
C PRO A 19 -8.57 -13.35 1.19
N SER A 20 -7.82 -13.37 0.09
CA SER A 20 -6.70 -14.30 -0.10
C SER A 20 -5.55 -14.10 0.88
N ARG A 21 -5.54 -13.01 1.66
CA ARG A 21 -4.55 -12.79 2.74
C ARG A 21 -4.43 -13.96 3.70
N ARG A 22 -5.52 -14.71 3.92
CA ARG A 22 -5.54 -15.89 4.81
C ARG A 22 -4.70 -17.06 4.31
N LYS A 23 -4.31 -17.03 3.03
CA LYS A 23 -3.49 -18.06 2.37
C LYS A 23 -2.03 -17.63 2.22
N ALA A 24 -1.63 -16.50 2.81
CA ALA A 24 -0.24 -16.09 2.81
C ALA A 24 0.58 -17.05 3.68
N PRO A 25 1.88 -17.26 3.37
CA PRO A 25 2.71 -18.27 4.00
C PRO A 25 3.22 -17.81 5.38
N PHE A 26 2.33 -17.50 6.31
CA PHE A 26 2.70 -16.95 7.62
C PHE A 26 3.59 -17.91 8.44
N ASP A 27 3.35 -19.21 8.31
CA ASP A 27 4.04 -20.26 9.07
C ASP A 27 5.34 -20.74 8.40
N ASP A 28 5.66 -20.26 7.20
CA ASP A 28 6.89 -20.58 6.49
C ASP A 28 7.95 -19.48 6.75
N PRO A 29 8.97 -19.74 7.58
CA PRO A 29 9.96 -18.74 7.95
C PRO A 29 10.87 -18.32 6.79
N SER A 30 10.89 -19.07 5.69
CA SER A 30 11.66 -18.69 4.49
C SER A 30 11.05 -17.51 3.72
N TRP A 31 9.85 -17.05 4.10
CA TRP A 31 9.21 -15.86 3.58
C TRP A 31 9.22 -14.73 4.60
N GLU A 32 9.70 -13.55 4.20
CA GLU A 32 9.35 -12.30 4.87
C GLU A 32 7.88 -11.93 4.59
N ILE A 33 7.18 -11.40 5.58
CA ILE A 33 5.79 -10.99 5.52
C ILE A 33 5.69 -9.47 5.58
N TRP A 34 5.39 -8.86 4.43
CA TRP A 34 5.19 -7.42 4.29
C TRP A 34 3.70 -7.10 4.23
N ALA A 35 3.19 -6.45 5.27
CA ALA A 35 1.75 -6.23 5.43
C ALA A 35 1.35 -4.76 5.34
N PHE A 36 0.14 -4.51 4.83
CA PHE A 36 -0.49 -3.20 4.89
C PHE A 36 -2.02 -3.34 4.89
N SER A 37 -2.69 -2.69 5.84
CA SER A 37 -4.15 -2.52 5.80
C SER A 37 -4.67 -1.74 6.99
N SER A 38 -5.74 -0.95 6.77
CA SER A 38 -6.55 -0.45 7.89
C SER A 38 -7.63 -1.44 8.35
N ARG A 39 -7.69 -2.66 7.81
CA ARG A 39 -8.68 -3.68 8.24
C ARG A 39 -8.38 -4.14 9.66
N LYS A 40 -9.42 -4.30 10.48
CA LYS A 40 -9.33 -4.88 11.82
C LYS A 40 -9.16 -6.40 11.71
N TRP A 41 -7.97 -6.82 11.34
CA TRP A 41 -7.55 -8.21 11.24
C TRP A 41 -6.19 -8.38 11.92
N ARG A 42 -6.02 -9.49 12.66
CA ARG A 42 -4.75 -9.85 13.31
C ARG A 42 -3.95 -10.69 12.31
N TYR A 43 -2.81 -10.17 11.89
CA TYR A 43 -1.85 -10.90 11.06
C TYR A 43 -1.09 -11.87 11.98
N PRO A 44 -0.94 -13.16 11.63
CA PRO A 44 -0.20 -14.12 12.46
C PRO A 44 1.27 -13.73 12.65
N ARG A 45 1.91 -13.28 11.56
CA ARG A 45 3.29 -12.76 11.53
C ARG A 45 3.36 -11.55 10.62
N VAL A 46 4.22 -10.59 10.96
CA VAL A 46 4.55 -9.43 10.13
C VAL A 46 6.01 -9.07 10.40
N ASP A 47 6.83 -9.07 9.35
CA ASP A 47 8.24 -8.70 9.43
C ASP A 47 8.44 -7.23 9.05
N ARG A 48 7.55 -6.67 8.20
CA ARG A 48 7.52 -5.23 7.87
C ARG A 48 6.09 -4.74 7.65
N TRP A 49 5.75 -3.57 8.18
CA TRP A 49 4.44 -2.94 7.98
C TRP A 49 4.55 -1.67 7.14
N PHE A 50 3.54 -1.37 6.31
CA PHE A 50 3.56 -0.20 5.44
C PHE A 50 2.33 0.68 5.63
N GLU A 51 2.57 1.95 5.96
CA GLU A 51 1.58 3.02 5.98
C GLU A 51 2.13 4.26 5.27
N LEU A 52 1.94 4.29 3.95
CA LEU A 52 2.49 5.34 3.10
C LEU A 52 1.61 6.59 3.00
N HIS A 53 0.43 6.60 3.62
CA HIS A 53 -0.39 7.82 3.63
C HIS A 53 0.19 8.85 4.58
N HIS A 54 0.32 10.08 4.08
CA HIS A 54 0.49 11.25 4.93
C HIS A 54 -0.56 11.25 6.07
N MET A 55 -0.14 11.53 7.30
CA MET A 55 -0.97 11.37 8.51
C MET A 55 -2.29 12.14 8.46
N THR A 56 -2.27 13.38 7.96
CA THR A 56 -3.50 14.15 7.71
C THR A 56 -4.46 13.46 6.74
N ASP A 57 -3.96 12.84 5.65
CA ASP A 57 -4.83 12.10 4.74
C ASP A 57 -5.39 10.84 5.42
N LEU A 58 -4.52 10.06 6.07
CA LEU A 58 -4.90 8.85 6.80
C LEU A 58 -5.99 9.13 7.83
N ARG A 59 -5.83 10.18 8.65
CA ARG A 59 -6.84 10.63 9.63
C ARG A 59 -8.16 10.97 8.94
N GLN A 60 -8.13 11.66 7.81
CA GLN A 60 -9.35 11.98 7.05
C GLN A 60 -10.00 10.72 6.47
N GLN A 61 -9.22 9.76 5.96
CA GLN A 61 -9.72 8.49 5.42
C GLN A 61 -10.34 7.58 6.49
N LEU A 62 -9.84 7.65 7.73
CA LEU A 62 -10.34 6.88 8.89
C LEU A 62 -11.41 7.62 9.73
N ALA A 63 -11.77 8.86 9.36
CA ALA A 63 -12.77 9.64 10.09
C ALA A 63 -14.23 9.14 9.93
N THR A 64 -14.49 8.16 9.07
CA THR A 64 -15.82 7.54 8.94
C THR A 64 -15.75 6.08 9.33
N TYR A 65 -16.58 5.68 10.27
CA TYR A 65 -16.74 4.30 10.67
C TYR A 65 -17.06 3.42 9.46
N ARG A 66 -16.40 2.25 9.39
CA ARG A 66 -16.72 1.19 8.46
C ARG A 66 -16.55 -0.16 9.19
N PRO A 67 -17.53 -1.06 9.11
CA PRO A 67 -17.41 -2.40 9.66
C PRO A 67 -16.10 -3.08 9.21
N GLY A 68 -15.40 -3.68 10.17
CA GLY A 68 -14.13 -4.36 9.91
C GLY A 68 -12.93 -3.46 9.57
N ARG A 69 -13.04 -2.13 9.75
CA ARG A 69 -11.92 -1.17 9.61
C ARG A 69 -11.58 -0.55 10.96
N ARG A 70 -10.28 -0.39 11.27
CA ARG A 70 -9.83 0.30 12.48
C ARG A 70 -10.21 1.79 12.41
N SER A 71 -10.52 2.38 13.56
CA SER A 71 -10.62 3.84 13.71
C SER A 71 -9.23 4.48 13.66
N TRP A 72 -9.15 5.80 13.50
CA TRP A 72 -7.87 6.53 13.57
C TRP A 72 -7.10 6.21 14.85
N ARG A 73 -7.75 6.35 16.02
CA ARG A 73 -7.12 6.08 17.32
C ARG A 73 -6.67 4.63 17.45
N GLY A 74 -7.50 3.67 17.01
CA GLY A 74 -7.15 2.26 17.06
C GLY A 74 -6.02 1.89 16.09
N TYR A 75 -5.93 2.57 14.95
CA TYR A 75 -4.87 2.37 13.98
C TYR A 75 -3.54 2.94 14.46
N MET A 76 -3.51 4.18 14.95
CA MET A 76 -2.28 4.77 15.52
C MET A 76 -1.77 3.98 16.73
N ARG A 77 -2.67 3.49 17.61
CA ARG A 77 -2.28 2.61 18.72
C ARG A 77 -1.61 1.33 18.23
N MET A 78 -2.09 0.75 17.13
CA MET A 78 -1.47 -0.43 16.53
C MET A 78 -0.09 -0.09 15.99
N LEU A 79 0.05 0.97 15.17
CA LEU A 79 1.33 1.37 14.58
C LEU A 79 2.40 1.65 15.65
N ARG A 80 2.04 2.35 16.73
CA ARG A 80 2.94 2.64 17.86
C ARG A 80 3.49 1.39 18.56
N ARG A 81 2.72 0.29 18.55
CA ARG A 81 3.04 -0.96 19.25
C ARG A 81 3.64 -2.04 18.36
N MET A 82 3.90 -1.74 17.08
CA MET A 82 4.52 -2.73 16.20
C MET A 82 5.98 -2.87 16.56
N GLU A 83 6.44 -4.10 16.75
CA GLU A 83 7.85 -4.42 17.04
C GLU A 83 8.71 -4.45 15.77
N CYS A 84 8.07 -4.62 14.61
CA CYS A 84 8.72 -4.60 13.30
C CYS A 84 8.87 -3.17 12.72
N PRO A 85 9.75 -2.97 11.73
CA PRO A 85 9.80 -1.73 10.95
C PRO A 85 8.45 -1.33 10.35
N VAL A 86 8.14 -0.04 10.44
CA VAL A 86 6.93 0.58 9.87
C VAL A 86 7.35 1.59 8.81
N TYR A 87 7.16 1.24 7.55
CA TYR A 87 7.48 2.10 6.41
C TYR A 87 6.45 3.21 6.24
N LEU A 88 6.95 4.45 6.22
CA LEU A 88 6.18 5.69 6.17
C LEU A 88 6.65 6.57 5.01
N GLN A 89 5.81 7.53 4.62
CA GLN A 89 6.24 8.63 3.74
C GLN A 89 7.25 9.56 4.45
N GLU A 90 6.96 9.89 5.71
CA GLU A 90 7.77 10.73 6.59
C GLU A 90 7.78 10.07 7.97
N LEU A 91 8.90 10.16 8.69
CA LEU A 91 8.99 9.66 10.06
C LEU A 91 7.97 10.37 10.96
N HIS A 92 7.45 9.65 11.95
CA HIS A 92 6.43 10.17 12.84
C HIS A 92 6.78 9.87 14.30
N PRO A 93 6.78 10.87 15.22
CA PRO A 93 7.22 10.68 16.61
C PRO A 93 6.47 9.57 17.36
N ASP A 94 5.18 9.37 17.06
CA ASP A 94 4.37 8.31 17.67
C ASP A 94 4.64 6.89 17.14
N ILE A 95 5.51 6.72 16.15
CA ILE A 95 5.81 5.44 15.50
C ILE A 95 7.33 5.23 15.60
N PRO A 96 7.83 4.71 16.74
CA PRO A 96 9.26 4.66 17.03
C PRO A 96 10.04 3.79 16.03
N ASN A 97 9.44 2.70 15.55
CA ASN A 97 10.04 1.81 14.54
C ASN A 97 9.80 2.32 13.11
N GLY A 98 9.62 3.62 12.93
CA GLY A 98 9.37 4.25 11.65
C GLY A 98 10.59 4.19 10.73
N VAL A 99 10.40 3.76 9.50
CA VAL A 99 11.41 3.80 8.42
C VAL A 99 10.86 4.62 7.27
N ARG A 100 11.63 5.57 6.76
CA ARG A 100 11.21 6.34 5.58
C ARG A 100 11.32 5.45 4.35
N TYR A 101 10.24 5.36 3.58
CA TYR A 101 10.23 4.63 2.32
C TYR A 101 11.14 5.33 1.29
N PRO A 102 11.97 4.58 0.53
CA PRO A 102 12.89 5.15 -0.45
C PRO A 102 12.14 5.55 -1.74
N ILE A 103 11.41 6.66 -1.67
CA ILE A 103 10.56 7.10 -2.79
C ILE A 103 11.38 7.60 -3.97
N GLU A 104 12.51 8.25 -3.73
CA GLU A 104 13.37 8.82 -4.77
C GLU A 104 13.95 7.69 -5.65
N GLU A 105 14.56 6.68 -5.04
CA GLU A 105 15.10 5.49 -5.73
C GLU A 105 14.01 4.74 -6.50
N ALA A 106 12.82 4.59 -5.90
CA ALA A 106 11.69 3.95 -6.56
C ALA A 106 11.20 4.75 -7.78
N LEU A 107 11.20 6.07 -7.71
CA LEU A 107 10.82 6.94 -8.81
C LEU A 107 11.87 6.98 -9.92
N GLU A 108 13.14 7.00 -9.56
CA GLU A 108 14.25 6.93 -10.52
C GLU A 108 14.20 5.60 -11.29
N ARG A 109 14.03 4.48 -10.57
CA ARG A 109 14.10 3.15 -11.19
C ARG A 109 12.86 2.78 -12.01
N PHE A 110 11.67 3.16 -11.56
CA PHE A 110 10.41 2.67 -12.15
C PHE A 110 9.54 3.78 -12.75
N GLY A 111 9.95 5.04 -12.60
CA GLY A 111 9.15 6.19 -12.99
C GLY A 111 7.90 6.39 -12.12
N ARG A 112 7.11 7.40 -12.47
CA ARG A 112 5.90 7.79 -11.74
C ARG A 112 4.74 6.85 -12.04
N CYS A 113 4.80 5.59 -11.59
CA CYS A 113 3.76 4.57 -11.87
C CYS A 113 2.87 4.20 -10.68
N PHE A 114 3.21 4.60 -9.46
CA PHE A 114 2.61 4.05 -8.24
C PHE A 114 1.15 4.46 -8.01
N THR A 115 0.24 3.47 -8.04
CA THR A 115 -1.21 3.68 -7.88
C THR A 115 -1.83 2.95 -6.67
N SER A 116 -1.03 2.26 -5.87
CA SER A 116 -1.46 1.59 -4.63
C SER A 116 -0.29 1.40 -3.66
N THR A 117 -0.55 1.11 -2.39
CA THR A 117 0.50 0.66 -1.45
C THR A 117 1.21 -0.58 -1.99
N ALA A 118 0.47 -1.57 -2.51
CA ALA A 118 1.08 -2.78 -3.08
C ALA A 118 2.10 -2.51 -4.19
N SER A 119 1.88 -1.50 -5.05
CA SER A 119 2.88 -1.15 -6.07
C SER A 119 4.18 -0.63 -5.47
N TYR A 120 4.14 0.05 -4.33
CA TYR A 120 5.36 0.45 -3.63
C TYR A 120 6.09 -0.77 -3.06
N LEU A 121 5.38 -1.70 -2.43
CA LEU A 121 6.01 -2.91 -1.87
C LEU A 121 6.64 -3.78 -2.95
N VAL A 122 6.01 -3.93 -4.13
CA VAL A 122 6.62 -4.66 -5.25
C VAL A 122 7.90 -3.96 -5.72
N ALA A 123 7.90 -2.63 -5.84
CA ALA A 123 9.10 -1.89 -6.24
C ALA A 123 10.22 -2.01 -5.20
N LEU A 124 9.91 -1.90 -3.91
CA LEU A 124 10.89 -2.07 -2.84
C LEU A 124 11.49 -3.47 -2.85
N ALA A 125 10.69 -4.51 -3.06
CA ALA A 125 11.19 -5.88 -3.16
C ALA A 125 12.14 -6.07 -4.37
N ILE A 126 11.87 -5.40 -5.49
CA ILE A 126 12.78 -5.41 -6.65
C ILE A 126 14.07 -4.65 -6.32
N LEU A 127 13.99 -3.47 -5.68
CA LEU A 127 15.17 -2.67 -5.29
C LEU A 127 16.06 -3.42 -4.29
N GLU A 128 15.47 -4.12 -3.33
CA GLU A 128 16.18 -4.91 -2.32
C GLU A 128 16.68 -6.27 -2.85
N GLY A 129 16.40 -6.60 -4.11
CA GLY A 129 16.94 -7.80 -4.77
C GLY A 129 16.33 -9.11 -4.27
N TYR A 130 15.03 -9.15 -3.97
CA TYR A 130 14.35 -10.42 -3.65
C TYR A 130 14.28 -11.34 -4.87
N ASP A 131 14.46 -12.64 -4.64
CA ASP A 131 14.38 -13.69 -5.67
C ASP A 131 12.94 -14.13 -5.93
N CYS A 132 12.06 -14.00 -4.94
CA CYS A 132 10.64 -14.30 -5.08
C CYS A 132 9.72 -13.25 -4.46
N ILE A 133 8.69 -12.84 -5.20
CA ILE A 133 7.66 -11.91 -4.76
C ILE A 133 6.29 -12.58 -4.87
N GLY A 134 5.61 -12.73 -3.74
CA GLY A 134 4.25 -13.27 -3.66
C GLY A 134 3.22 -12.22 -3.24
N LEU A 135 2.01 -12.25 -3.81
CA LEU A 135 0.97 -11.25 -3.53
C LEU A 135 -0.32 -11.89 -3.01
N TRP A 136 -0.65 -11.68 -1.74
CA TRP A 136 -1.90 -12.12 -1.11
C TRP A 136 -2.73 -10.93 -0.63
N GLY A 137 -4.06 -11.08 -0.63
CA GLY A 137 -4.96 -9.99 -0.24
C GLY A 137 -4.97 -8.80 -1.20
N ILE A 138 -4.41 -8.93 -2.39
CA ILE A 138 -4.43 -7.87 -3.43
C ILE A 138 -5.60 -8.12 -4.38
N ASP A 139 -6.80 -7.64 -4.01
CA ASP A 139 -8.01 -7.82 -4.82
C ASP A 139 -8.31 -6.58 -5.67
N VAL A 140 -7.82 -6.63 -6.90
CA VAL A 140 -7.98 -5.56 -7.89
C VAL A 140 -9.09 -5.85 -8.91
N ARG A 141 -10.04 -6.76 -8.61
CA ARG A 141 -11.22 -7.02 -9.47
C ARG A 141 -12.27 -5.93 -9.39
N ARG A 142 -12.48 -5.41 -8.18
CA ARG A 142 -13.57 -4.46 -7.91
C ARG A 142 -13.33 -3.16 -8.66
N LYS A 143 -14.41 -2.56 -9.17
CA LYS A 143 -14.39 -1.28 -9.91
C LYS A 143 -13.58 -0.19 -9.19
N GLU A 144 -13.70 -0.13 -7.86
CA GLU A 144 -12.99 0.83 -7.00
C GLU A 144 -11.46 0.67 -6.95
N TYR A 145 -10.93 -0.50 -7.33
CA TYR A 145 -9.48 -0.80 -7.34
C TYR A 145 -8.91 -1.00 -8.75
N LEU A 146 -9.71 -0.83 -9.82
CA LEU A 146 -9.23 -1.00 -11.20
C LEU A 146 -8.03 -0.10 -11.53
N LYS A 147 -8.01 1.12 -10.98
CA LYS A 147 -6.89 2.08 -11.15
C LYS A 147 -5.56 1.59 -10.54
N GLN A 148 -5.60 0.57 -9.69
CA GLN A 148 -4.41 -0.02 -9.08
C GLN A 148 -3.74 -1.07 -9.97
N ARG A 149 -4.49 -1.71 -10.88
CA ARG A 149 -4.02 -2.83 -11.72
C ARG A 149 -2.82 -2.47 -12.61
N PRO A 150 -2.83 -1.33 -13.35
CA PRO A 150 -1.82 -1.11 -14.37
C PRO A 150 -0.39 -1.03 -13.81
N ALA A 151 -0.22 -0.37 -12.67
CA ALA A 151 1.07 -0.25 -11.99
C ALA A 151 1.62 -1.60 -11.52
N LEU A 152 0.76 -2.42 -10.92
CA LEU A 152 1.13 -3.78 -10.48
C LEU A 152 1.55 -4.64 -11.66
N LYS A 153 0.81 -4.59 -12.78
CA LYS A 153 1.18 -5.33 -14.00
C LYS A 153 2.56 -4.91 -14.50
N TYR A 154 2.81 -3.60 -14.61
CA TYR A 154 4.10 -3.07 -15.05
C TYR A 154 5.26 -3.54 -14.17
N LEU A 155 5.15 -3.36 -12.85
CA LEU A 155 6.21 -3.72 -11.91
C LEU A 155 6.45 -5.23 -11.83
N LEU A 156 5.38 -6.04 -11.86
CA LEU A 156 5.53 -7.51 -11.87
C LEU A 156 6.14 -8.02 -13.18
N SER A 157 5.89 -7.37 -14.31
CA SER A 157 6.59 -7.67 -15.56
C SER A 157 8.08 -7.35 -15.48
N ILE A 158 8.45 -6.24 -14.84
CA ILE A 158 9.86 -5.92 -14.57
C ILE A 158 10.49 -7.01 -13.69
N ALA A 159 9.83 -7.39 -12.60
CA ALA A 159 10.31 -8.44 -11.69
C ALA A 159 10.59 -9.74 -12.46
N LYS A 160 9.61 -10.23 -13.23
CA LYS A 160 9.77 -11.45 -14.05
C LYS A 160 10.93 -11.33 -15.05
N ASN A 161 11.09 -10.19 -15.70
CA ASN A 161 12.18 -9.98 -16.67
C ASN A 161 13.55 -9.88 -16.01
N GLN A 162 13.62 -9.63 -14.70
CA GLN A 162 14.86 -9.67 -13.91
C GLN A 162 15.11 -11.05 -13.27
N GLY A 163 14.33 -12.07 -13.64
CA GLY A 163 14.46 -13.43 -13.09
C GLY A 163 13.76 -13.63 -11.75
N ILE A 164 13.05 -12.62 -11.23
CA ILE A 164 12.34 -12.72 -9.94
C ILE A 164 11.07 -13.55 -10.13
N ARG A 165 10.94 -14.63 -9.35
CA ARG A 165 9.77 -15.50 -9.37
C ARG A 165 8.56 -14.80 -8.77
N VAL A 166 7.43 -14.80 -9.47
CA VAL A 166 6.19 -14.19 -8.98
C VAL A 166 5.17 -15.26 -8.60
N VAL A 167 4.68 -15.22 -7.35
CA VAL A 167 3.67 -16.16 -6.82
C VAL A 167 2.34 -15.43 -6.60
N LEU A 168 1.28 -15.92 -7.24
CA LEU A 168 -0.07 -15.37 -7.11
C LEU A 168 -1.04 -16.47 -6.63
N PRO A 169 -1.98 -16.17 -5.72
CA PRO A 169 -3.06 -17.08 -5.39
C PRO A 169 -3.86 -17.46 -6.64
N ARG A 170 -4.37 -18.70 -6.70
CA ARG A 170 -5.18 -19.18 -7.85
C ARG A 170 -6.33 -18.26 -8.25
N GLN A 171 -6.92 -17.55 -7.27
CA GLN A 171 -8.02 -16.61 -7.50
C GLN A 171 -7.57 -15.18 -7.86
N SER A 172 -6.28 -14.94 -8.08
CA SER A 172 -5.74 -13.61 -8.37
C SER A 172 -6.22 -13.12 -9.74
N PRO A 173 -6.71 -11.88 -9.85
CA PRO A 173 -7.14 -11.29 -11.12
C PRO A 173 -5.99 -10.67 -11.94
N LEU A 174 -4.75 -10.83 -11.46
CA LEU A 174 -3.57 -10.25 -12.08
C LEU A 174 -3.01 -11.24 -13.10
N TYR A 175 -3.06 -10.84 -14.36
CA TYR A 175 -2.24 -11.40 -15.42
C TYR A 175 -1.00 -10.52 -15.61
N ILE A 176 0.17 -11.14 -15.70
CA ILE A 176 1.46 -10.45 -15.82
C ILE A 176 1.90 -10.49 -17.29
N PRO A 177 1.95 -9.35 -17.99
CA PRO A 177 2.40 -9.32 -19.38
C PRO A 177 3.89 -9.67 -19.50
N LYS A 178 4.31 -10.25 -20.63
CA LYS A 178 5.73 -10.55 -20.90
C LYS A 178 6.57 -9.27 -21.04
N THR A 179 6.04 -8.28 -21.76
CA THR A 179 6.73 -7.00 -21.96
C THR A 179 6.24 -5.96 -20.96
N PRO A 180 7.12 -5.37 -20.13
CA PRO A 180 6.75 -4.30 -19.22
C PRO A 180 6.35 -3.06 -20.03
N ARG A 181 5.16 -2.52 -19.76
CA ARG A 181 4.70 -1.25 -20.32
C ARG A 181 4.59 -0.24 -19.21
N LEU A 182 5.42 0.81 -19.23
CA LEU A 182 5.37 1.86 -18.23
C LEU A 182 3.98 2.49 -18.22
N VAL A 183 3.37 2.53 -17.04
CA VAL A 183 2.11 3.25 -16.82
C VAL A 183 2.41 4.46 -15.97
N ARG A 184 2.28 5.66 -16.54
CA ARG A 184 2.45 6.90 -15.78
C ARG A 184 1.15 7.28 -15.08
N THR A 185 1.24 7.75 -13.84
CA THR A 185 0.12 8.33 -13.08
C THR A 185 0.31 9.83 -12.90
N ARG A 186 -0.80 10.58 -12.98
CA ARG A 186 -0.86 12.02 -12.65
C ARG A 186 -0.81 12.31 -11.15
N ALA A 187 -1.00 11.29 -10.32
CA ALA A 187 -0.91 11.38 -8.87
C ALA A 187 -0.36 10.06 -8.30
N LEU A 188 0.78 10.15 -7.64
CA LEU A 188 1.36 9.07 -6.85
C LEU A 188 0.43 8.75 -5.68
N TYR A 189 0.01 7.49 -5.59
CA TYR A 189 -0.86 7.05 -4.51
C TYR A 189 -0.24 7.39 -3.15
N ALA A 190 -1.06 7.88 -2.22
CA ALA A 190 -0.65 8.32 -0.89
C ALA A 190 0.21 9.61 -0.84
N TYR A 191 1.28 9.71 -1.64
CA TYR A 191 2.19 10.88 -1.67
C TYR A 191 1.51 12.15 -2.20
N ASP A 192 0.82 12.05 -3.35
CA ASP A 192 0.17 13.20 -4.00
C ASP A 192 -1.26 13.42 -3.50
N TRP A 193 -1.54 13.17 -2.21
CA TRP A 193 -2.90 13.20 -1.64
C TRP A 193 -3.61 14.57 -1.77
N ARG A 194 -2.86 15.66 -1.97
CA ARG A 194 -3.42 16.99 -2.24
C ARG A 194 -3.80 17.20 -3.71
N SER A 195 -3.22 16.45 -4.65
CA SER A 195 -3.45 16.60 -6.10
C SER A 195 -4.91 16.38 -6.48
N LYS A 196 -5.48 17.21 -7.37
CA LYS A 196 -6.85 17.00 -7.91
C LYS A 196 -7.03 15.60 -8.54
N HIS A 197 -5.95 14.96 -9.00
CA HIS A 197 -5.95 13.62 -9.60
C HIS A 197 -5.93 12.46 -8.58
N ALA A 198 -5.81 12.72 -7.27
CA ALA A 198 -5.84 11.71 -6.22
C ALA A 198 -7.24 11.07 -6.06
N TRP A 199 -7.54 10.12 -6.95
CA TRP A 199 -8.85 9.49 -7.12
C TRP A 199 -9.32 8.71 -5.87
N TRP A 200 -8.41 8.15 -5.07
CA TRP A 200 -8.76 7.43 -3.84
C TRP A 200 -9.40 8.35 -2.79
N ARG A 201 -9.25 9.67 -2.95
CA ARG A 201 -9.79 10.69 -2.03
C ARG A 201 -11.15 11.21 -2.42
N GLU A 202 -11.74 10.73 -3.51
CA GLU A 202 -12.99 11.27 -4.02
C GLU A 202 -14.11 11.27 -2.95
N ARG A 203 -14.24 10.18 -2.20
CA ARG A 203 -15.19 10.08 -1.07
C ARG A 203 -14.90 11.09 0.04
N VAL A 204 -13.62 11.29 0.39
CA VAL A 204 -13.21 12.28 1.40
C VAL A 204 -13.59 13.69 0.95
N ARG A 205 -13.30 14.03 -0.32
CA ARG A 205 -13.65 15.33 -0.90
C ARG A 205 -15.15 15.56 -0.93
N ARG A 206 -15.94 14.56 -1.35
CA ARG A 206 -17.41 14.63 -1.33
C ARG A 206 -17.92 14.92 0.09
N ARG A 207 -17.40 14.23 1.10
CA ARG A 207 -17.75 14.47 2.51
C ARG A 207 -17.39 15.90 2.96
N LEU A 208 -16.17 16.37 2.68
CA LEU A 208 -15.72 17.71 3.06
C LEU A 208 -16.54 18.81 2.39
N ARG A 209 -16.91 18.64 1.11
CA ARG A 209 -17.82 19.55 0.41
C ARG A 209 -19.20 19.61 1.07
N ARG A 210 -19.76 18.46 1.44
CA ARG A 210 -21.04 18.38 2.17
C ARG A 210 -20.97 19.12 3.52
N LEU A 211 -19.93 18.89 4.31
CA LEU A 211 -19.75 19.56 5.61
C LEU A 211 -19.60 21.08 5.48
N ARG A 212 -18.85 21.55 4.47
CA ARG A 212 -18.71 22.99 4.18
C ARG A 212 -20.05 23.62 3.79
N ARG A 213 -20.85 22.93 2.97
CA ARG A 213 -22.21 23.38 2.60
C ARG A 213 -23.11 23.52 3.83
N LEU A 214 -23.14 22.50 4.70
CA LEU A 214 -23.92 22.54 5.95
C LEU A 214 -23.48 23.67 6.88
N LYS A 215 -22.18 23.88 7.05
CA LYS A 215 -21.65 24.99 7.88
C LYS A 215 -22.06 26.36 7.33
N ARG A 216 -22.02 26.55 6.00
CA ARG A 216 -22.48 27.80 5.35
C ARG A 216 -23.98 28.03 5.57
N LEU A 217 -24.81 27.00 5.44
CA LEU A 217 -26.25 27.10 5.68
C LEU A 217 -26.58 27.46 7.13
N ARG A 218 -25.90 26.84 8.11
CA ARG A 218 -26.06 27.20 9.53
C ARG A 218 -25.68 28.64 9.82
N ARG A 219 -24.57 29.12 9.27
CA ARG A 219 -24.14 30.53 9.39
C ARG A 219 -25.13 31.52 8.79
N ARG A 220 -25.78 31.19 7.67
CA ARG A 220 -26.82 32.04 7.06
C ARG A 220 -28.08 32.10 7.91
N ARG A 221 -28.48 30.97 8.54
CA ARG A 221 -29.64 30.93 9.44
C ARG A 221 -29.42 31.71 10.73
N ALA A 222 -28.19 31.72 11.27
CA ALA A 222 -27.85 32.47 12.48
C ALA A 222 -27.64 33.99 12.26
N ARG A 223 -27.76 34.47 11.01
CA ARG A 223 -27.66 35.90 10.64
C ARG A 223 -29.01 36.49 10.19
N ARG A 224 -30.06 35.66 10.23
CA ARG A 224 -31.45 36.06 10.04
C ARG A 224 -32.12 35.96 11.40
#